data_AF-A0A495V4A7-F1
#
_entry.id   AF-A0A495V4A7-F1
#
_cell.length_a   1.000
_cell.length_b   1.000
_cell.length_c   1.000
_cell.angle_alpha   90.00
_cell.angle_beta   90.00
_cell.angle_gamma   90.00
#
_symmetry.space_group_name_H-M   'P 1'
#
loop_
_entity.id
_entity.type
_entity.pdbx_description
1 polymer ?
#
loop_
_entity_poly.entity_id
_entity_poly.type
_entity_poly.pdbx_seq_one_letter_code
_entity_poly.pdbx_strand_id
1 'polypeptide(L)'
;MLRFTSHDDLPEAHPAYPLIRDAIQSFSHPEYNPEEEGFVVLIEPDDVHRPFWGDHYLHTIPWEAIQYQVGYFRAVFIPNNEFSLVVLIPDAPWVNGPLREVIDANL
;
A
#
# COMPACT_ATOMS: atom_id res chain seq x y z
N MET A 1 5.17 -14.75 -2.44
CA MET A 1 4.61 -13.89 -3.50
C MET A 1 3.89 -12.77 -2.79
N LEU A 2 4.21 -11.50 -3.07
CA LEU A 2 3.45 -10.35 -2.57
C LEU A 2 2.01 -10.51 -3.07
N ARG A 3 1.02 -10.33 -2.19
CA ARG A 3 -0.38 -10.42 -2.58
C ARG A 3 -0.86 -9.05 -3.04
N PHE A 4 -0.79 -8.83 -4.35
CA PHE A 4 -1.51 -7.72 -4.97
C PHE A 4 -3.00 -7.99 -4.76
N THR A 5 -3.68 -7.06 -4.10
CA THR A 5 -5.05 -7.27 -3.65
C THR A 5 -5.92 -6.27 -4.39
N SER A 6 -6.66 -6.75 -5.39
CA SER A 6 -7.71 -5.98 -6.03
C SER A 6 -8.93 -5.85 -5.12
N HIS A 7 -9.87 -4.98 -5.50
CA HIS A 7 -11.16 -4.85 -4.82
C HIS A 7 -11.86 -6.20 -4.61
N ASP A 8 -11.78 -7.08 -5.60
CA ASP A 8 -12.49 -8.37 -5.63
C ASP A 8 -11.80 -9.45 -4.79
N ASP A 9 -10.54 -9.24 -4.39
CA ASP A 9 -9.74 -10.23 -3.65
C ASP A 9 -10.02 -10.23 -2.13
N LEU A 10 -10.80 -9.26 -1.65
CA LEU A 10 -11.11 -9.08 -0.23
C LEU A 10 -12.61 -9.20 0.04
N PRO A 11 -13.02 -9.97 1.06
CA PRO A 11 -14.41 -9.96 1.52
C PRO A 11 -14.81 -8.56 1.98
N GLU A 12 -16.06 -8.14 1.70
CA GLU A 12 -16.58 -6.84 2.14
C GLU A 12 -16.49 -6.60 3.65
N ALA A 13 -16.50 -7.68 4.44
CA ALA A 13 -16.34 -7.64 5.90
C ALA A 13 -14.90 -7.36 6.36
N HIS A 14 -13.92 -7.35 5.45
CA HIS A 14 -12.52 -7.12 5.82
C HIS A 14 -12.29 -5.64 6.22
N PRO A 15 -11.56 -5.34 7.31
CA PRO A 15 -11.38 -3.96 7.78
C PRO A 15 -10.75 -3.00 6.75
N ALA A 16 -9.88 -3.52 5.87
CA ALA A 16 -9.25 -2.74 4.80
C ALA A 16 -10.15 -2.54 3.56
N TYR A 17 -11.27 -3.25 3.44
CA TYR A 17 -12.14 -3.18 2.26
C TYR A 17 -12.59 -1.75 1.90
N PRO A 18 -13.11 -0.93 2.84
CA PRO A 18 -13.48 0.45 2.52
C PRO A 18 -12.27 1.29 2.06
N LEU A 19 -11.09 1.10 2.64
CA LEU A 19 -9.88 1.84 2.25
C LEU A 19 -9.40 1.48 0.85
N ILE A 20 -9.50 0.20 0.47
CA ILE A 20 -9.12 -0.27 -0.87
C ILE A 20 -10.11 0.22 -1.90
N ARG A 21 -11.41 0.13 -1.62
CA ARG A 21 -12.43 0.69 -2.51
C ARG A 21 -12.23 2.20 -2.72
N ASP A 22 -12.01 2.95 -1.65
CA ASP A 22 -11.82 4.40 -1.73
C ASP A 22 -10.51 4.76 -2.47
N ALA A 23 -9.43 3.98 -2.28
CA ALA A 23 -8.20 4.13 -3.05
C ALA A 23 -8.40 3.85 -4.54
N ILE A 24 -9.15 2.79 -4.88
CA ILE A 24 -9.46 2.44 -6.28
C ILE A 24 -10.31 3.53 -6.95
N GLN A 25 -11.30 4.06 -6.23
CA GLN A 25 -12.13 5.17 -6.71
C GLN A 25 -11.38 6.50 -6.89
N SER A 26 -10.15 6.61 -6.35
CA SER A 26 -9.31 7.79 -6.55
C SER A 26 -8.55 7.77 -7.89
N PHE A 27 -8.54 6.64 -8.60
CA PHE A 27 -8.00 6.57 -9.96
C PHE A 27 -8.95 7.22 -10.98
N SER A 28 -8.42 7.57 -12.15
CA SER A 28 -9.07 8.51 -13.07
C SER A 28 -10.09 7.84 -14.00
N HIS A 29 -9.98 6.53 -14.24
CA HIS A 29 -10.84 5.83 -15.20
C HIS A 29 -12.17 5.37 -14.59
N PRO A 30 -13.25 5.32 -15.39
CA PRO A 30 -14.56 4.82 -14.94
C PRO A 30 -14.53 3.33 -14.57
N GLU A 31 -13.59 2.56 -15.13
CA GLU A 31 -13.27 1.19 -14.75
C GLU A 31 -11.78 1.15 -14.39
N TYR A 32 -11.48 0.77 -13.15
CA TYR A 32 -10.10 0.70 -12.66
C TYR A 32 -9.30 -0.36 -13.42
N ASN A 33 -8.18 0.06 -14.02
CA ASN A 33 -7.26 -0.84 -14.72
C ASN A 33 -5.89 -0.82 -14.02
N PRO A 34 -5.57 -1.83 -13.19
CA PRO A 34 -4.34 -1.81 -12.40
C PRO A 34 -3.06 -1.86 -13.23
N GLU A 35 -3.11 -2.41 -14.45
CA GLU A 35 -1.96 -2.46 -15.35
C GLU A 35 -1.62 -1.09 -15.96
N GLU A 36 -2.59 -0.17 -16.00
CA GLU A 36 -2.43 1.18 -16.58
C GLU A 36 -2.36 2.27 -15.50
N GLU A 37 -3.03 2.10 -14.37
CA GLU A 37 -3.14 3.11 -13.31
C GLU A 37 -2.28 2.78 -12.07
N GLY A 38 -1.92 1.51 -11.94
CA GLY A 38 -1.16 0.95 -10.83
C GLY A 38 -2.01 0.21 -9.80
N PHE A 39 -1.38 -0.28 -8.73
CA PHE A 39 -1.99 -1.24 -7.82
C PHE A 39 -2.25 -0.67 -6.43
N VAL A 40 -3.36 -1.12 -5.83
CA VAL A 40 -3.55 -1.04 -4.37
C VAL A 40 -3.01 -2.32 -3.74
N VAL A 41 -2.18 -2.19 -2.72
CA VAL A 41 -1.49 -3.31 -2.06
C VAL A 41 -1.77 -3.28 -0.57
N LEU A 42 -2.28 -4.37 -0.01
CA LEU A 42 -2.42 -4.56 1.42
C LEU A 42 -1.20 -5.33 1.94
N ILE A 43 -0.50 -4.77 2.93
CA ILE A 43 0.68 -5.39 3.53
C ILE A 43 0.28 -6.32 4.68
N GLU A 44 0.81 -7.54 4.62
CA GLU A 44 0.70 -8.58 5.65
C GLU A 44 2.04 -8.74 6.41
N PRO A 45 2.05 -9.37 7.61
CA PRO A 45 3.26 -9.49 8.42
C PRO A 45 4.49 -10.05 7.68
N ASP A 46 4.27 -11.05 6.83
CA ASP A 46 5.36 -11.72 6.09
C ASP A 46 5.96 -10.85 4.97
N ASP A 47 5.29 -9.75 4.57
CA ASP A 47 5.80 -8.83 3.54
C ASP A 47 6.99 -8.00 4.03
N VAL A 48 7.08 -7.75 5.34
CA VAL A 48 8.14 -6.91 5.93
C VAL A 48 9.53 -7.51 5.74
N HIS A 49 9.61 -8.83 5.54
CA HIS A 49 10.87 -9.57 5.47
C HIS A 49 11.28 -9.95 4.04
N ARG A 50 10.59 -9.43 3.02
CA ARG A 50 10.93 -9.67 1.61
C ARG A 50 11.09 -8.36 0.85
N PRO A 51 11.82 -8.39 -0.29
CA PRO A 51 11.81 -7.26 -1.21
C PRO A 51 10.37 -6.96 -1.66
N PHE A 52 10.00 -5.69 -1.57
CA PHE A 52 8.72 -5.14 -2.00
C PHE A 52 8.76 -4.73 -3.48
N TRP A 53 9.83 -4.04 -3.90
CA TRP A 53 10.01 -3.59 -5.28
C TRP A 53 11.48 -3.66 -5.71
N GLY A 54 11.79 -4.52 -6.68
CA GLY A 54 13.19 -4.84 -7.01
C GLY A 54 13.92 -5.37 -5.78
N ASP A 55 15.02 -4.71 -5.41
CA ASP A 55 15.79 -5.01 -4.19
C ASP A 55 15.37 -4.14 -2.98
N HIS A 56 14.39 -3.25 -3.14
CA HIS A 56 13.90 -2.42 -2.04
C HIS A 56 12.95 -3.19 -1.13
N TYR A 57 13.11 -3.00 0.18
CA TYR A 57 12.19 -3.44 1.23
C TYR A 57 11.26 -2.27 1.60
N LEU A 58 10.16 -2.54 2.31
CA LEU A 58 9.21 -1.47 2.69
C LEU A 58 9.86 -0.28 3.42
N HIS A 59 10.93 -0.52 4.21
CA HIS A 59 11.67 0.52 4.91
C HIS A 59 12.74 1.22 4.06
N THR A 60 12.92 0.85 2.79
CA THR A 60 13.87 1.49 1.87
C THR A 60 13.21 2.06 0.62
N ILE A 61 11.89 1.99 0.52
CA ILE A 61 11.15 2.63 -0.56
C ILE A 61 11.19 4.15 -0.36
N PRO A 62 11.50 4.92 -1.42
CA PRO A 62 11.34 6.37 -1.40
C PRO A 62 9.84 6.69 -1.52
N TRP A 63 9.14 6.67 -0.38
CA TRP A 63 7.71 6.99 -0.35
C TRP A 63 7.47 8.44 -0.76
N GLU A 64 6.53 8.67 -1.67
CA GLU A 64 6.12 10.01 -2.09
C GLU A 64 5.28 10.71 -1.02
N ALA A 65 4.46 9.93 -0.31
CA ALA A 65 3.67 10.40 0.82
C ALA A 65 3.27 9.23 1.71
N ILE A 66 3.11 9.47 3.01
CA ILE A 66 2.48 8.55 3.96
C ILE A 66 1.42 9.31 4.74
N GLN A 67 0.22 8.74 4.87
CA GLN A 67 -0.89 9.33 5.63
C GLN A 67 -1.52 8.28 6.53
N TYR A 68 -1.87 8.65 7.76
CA TYR A 68 -2.63 7.77 8.65
C TYR A 68 -4.14 7.88 8.41
N GLN A 69 -4.81 6.75 8.22
CA GLN A 69 -6.25 6.66 8.02
C GLN A 69 -6.80 5.37 8.63
N VAL A 70 -7.67 5.52 9.64
CA VAL A 70 -8.49 4.43 10.23
C VAL A 70 -7.67 3.18 10.60
N GLY A 71 -6.56 3.35 11.32
CA GLY A 71 -5.72 2.21 11.73
C GLY A 71 -4.80 1.66 10.65
N TYR A 72 -4.66 2.36 9.52
CA TYR A 72 -3.72 2.04 8.45
C TYR A 72 -2.88 3.25 8.09
N PHE A 73 -1.64 3.01 7.68
CA PHE A 73 -0.82 3.96 6.95
C PHE A 73 -1.03 3.74 5.46
N ARG A 74 -1.54 4.75 4.76
CA ARG A 74 -1.63 4.80 3.31
C ARG A 74 -0.36 5.46 2.77
N ALA A 75 0.54 4.65 2.24
CA ALA A 75 1.76 5.08 1.59
C ALA A 75 1.58 5.11 0.06
N VAL A 76 2.20 6.08 -0.59
CA VAL A 76 2.19 6.21 -2.05
C VAL A 76 3.61 6.07 -2.57
N PHE A 77 3.79 5.23 -3.59
CA PHE A 77 5.06 5.07 -4.30
C PHE A 77 4.84 5.20 -5.79
N ILE A 78 5.63 6.05 -6.45
CA ILE A 78 5.53 6.35 -7.88
C ILE A 78 6.85 5.94 -8.54
N PRO A 79 6.99 4.71 -9.05
CA PRO A 79 8.24 4.28 -9.68
C PRO A 79 8.50 4.99 -11.02
N ASN A 80 7.47 5.50 -11.67
CA ASN A 80 7.56 6.28 -12.91
C ASN A 80 6.33 7.20 -13.08
N ASN A 81 6.35 8.10 -14.07
CA ASN A 81 5.29 9.11 -14.27
C ASN A 81 3.92 8.54 -14.71
N GLU A 82 3.80 7.24 -14.97
CA GLU A 82 2.60 6.60 -15.53
C GLU A 82 1.94 5.63 -14.54
N PHE A 83 2.62 5.27 -13.45
CA PHE A 83 2.20 4.17 -12.58
C PHE A 83 2.40 4.52 -11.10
N SER A 84 1.43 4.19 -10.26
CA SER A 84 1.52 4.41 -8.82
C SER A 84 1.09 3.19 -8.00
N LEU A 85 1.78 2.94 -6.89
CA LEU A 85 1.37 1.97 -5.88
C LEU A 85 0.77 2.71 -4.69
N VAL A 86 -0.48 2.39 -4.36
CA VAL A 86 -1.09 2.77 -3.08
C VAL A 86 -0.96 1.60 -2.13
N VAL A 87 -0.13 1.75 -1.10
CA VAL A 87 0.21 0.69 -0.17
C VAL A 87 -0.47 0.96 1.17
N LEU A 88 -1.30 0.01 1.62
CA LEU A 88 -1.98 0.05 2.91
C LEU A 88 -1.22 -0.84 3.91
N ILE A 89 -0.65 -0.20 4.92
CA ILE A 89 0.10 -0.87 5.99
C ILE A 89 -0.72 -0.75 7.28
N PRO A 90 -1.20 -1.84 7.90
CA PRO A 90 -1.94 -1.72 9.15
C PRO A 90 -1.04 -1.22 10.28
N ASP A 91 -1.58 -0.37 11.16
CA ASP A 91 -0.92 0.04 12.40
C ASP A 91 -0.96 -1.10 13.42
N ALA A 92 -0.06 -2.06 13.23
CA ALA A 92 0.00 -3.31 13.97
C ALA A 92 1.36 -3.47 14.67
N PRO A 93 1.46 -4.29 15.74
CA PRO A 93 2.71 -4.42 16.51
C PRO A 93 3.94 -4.92 15.73
N TRP A 94 3.72 -5.61 14.60
CA TRP A 94 4.79 -6.07 13.72
C TRP A 94 5.34 -4.98 12.79
N VAL A 95 4.62 -3.85 12.67
CA VAL A 95 5.13 -2.63 12.03
C VAL A 95 5.99 -1.88 13.05
N ASN A 96 7.24 -2.32 13.16
CA ASN A 96 8.19 -1.83 14.14
C ASN A 96 9.59 -1.64 13.51
N GLY A 97 10.55 -1.17 14.32
CA GLY A 97 11.93 -0.97 13.90
C GLY A 97 12.06 -0.02 12.70
N PRO A 98 12.93 -0.33 11.72
CA PRO A 98 13.19 0.55 10.59
C PRO A 98 11.95 0.91 9.76
N LEU A 99 11.00 -0.02 9.62
CA LEU A 99 9.75 0.26 8.90
C LEU A 99 8.94 1.34 9.64
N ARG A 100 8.82 1.23 10.96
CA ARG A 100 8.10 2.21 11.76
C ARG A 100 8.80 3.57 11.76
N GLU A 101 10.13 3.57 11.87
CA GLU A 101 10.94 4.79 11.82
C GLU A 101 10.71 5.55 10.50
N VAL A 102 10.67 4.85 9.36
CA VAL A 102 10.40 5.47 8.05
C VAL A 102 8.96 5.98 7.95
N ILE A 103 7.98 5.24 8.46
CA ILE A 103 6.58 5.70 8.49
C ILE A 103 6.47 6.98 9.30
N ASP A 104 7.00 6.99 10.53
CA ASP A 104 6.93 8.15 11.42
C ASP A 104 7.69 9.37 10.88
N ALA A 105 8.75 9.16 10.10
CA ALA A 105 9.51 10.25 9.47
C ALA A 105 8.82 10.87 8.24
N ASN A 106 7.83 10.19 7.65
CA ASN A 106 7.14 10.61 6.43
C ASN A 106 5.62 10.88 6.63
N LEU A 107 5.14 10.81 7.87
CA LEU A 107 3.79 11.22 8.28
C LEU A 107 3.65 12.75 8.35
#